data_AF-A0A2E2MRD2-F1
#
_entry.id   AF-A0A2E2MRD2-F1
#
_cell.length_a   1.000
_cell.length_b   1.000
_cell.length_c   1.000
_cell.angle_alpha   90.00
_cell.angle_beta   90.00
_cell.angle_gamma   90.00
#
_symmetry.space_group_name_H-M   'P 1'
#
loop_
_entity.id
_entity.type
_entity.pdbx_description
1 polymer ?
#
loop_
_entity_poly.entity_id
_entity_poly.type
_entity_poly.pdbx_seq_one_letter_code
_entity_poly.pdbx_strand_id
1 'polypeptide(L)'
;MLPNPKAPIRSFLTGCLFLAALVTGALMVWTLRQDGGQKYCVAGGGELFGLCRPTADFLLNGLVWYALIFGALALPIVSVMAMRWAARRRGSGN
;
A
#
# COMPACT_ATOMS: atom_id res chain seq x y z
N MET A 1 10.57 14.36 28.25
CA MET A 1 9.20 14.32 27.71
C MET A 1 9.09 13.12 26.77
N LEU A 2 8.46 12.02 27.22
CA LEU A 2 8.19 10.88 26.35
C LEU A 2 7.11 11.29 25.33
N PRO A 3 7.36 11.17 24.01
CA PRO A 3 6.39 11.57 23.00
C PRO A 3 5.10 10.77 23.17
N ASN A 4 3.99 11.51 23.21
CA ASN A 4 2.64 11.00 23.42
C ASN A 4 2.30 9.94 22.33
N PRO A 5 2.19 8.65 22.69
CA PRO A 5 2.17 7.55 21.72
C PRO A 5 0.80 7.34 21.03
N LYS A 6 -0.22 8.16 21.32
CA LYS A 6 -1.57 8.03 20.75
C LYS A 6 -1.82 8.92 19.52
N ALA A 7 -1.08 10.02 19.35
CA ALA A 7 -1.16 10.87 18.16
C ALA A 7 -0.48 10.31 16.88
N PRO A 8 0.61 9.50 16.92
CA PRO A 8 1.38 9.20 15.71
C PRO A 8 0.85 8.04 14.87
N ILE A 9 -0.04 7.19 15.38
CA ILE A 9 -0.41 5.95 14.68
C ILE A 9 -1.28 6.22 13.45
N ARG A 10 -2.28 7.11 13.56
CA ARG A 10 -3.09 7.51 12.41
C ARG A 10 -2.24 8.20 11.35
N SER A 11 -1.39 9.15 11.76
CA SER A 11 -0.49 9.88 10.85
C SER A 11 0.50 8.96 10.15
N PHE A 12 1.02 7.94 10.85
CA PHE A 12 1.92 6.96 10.26
C PHE A 12 1.19 6.05 9.28
N LEU A 13 0.01 5.53 9.64
CA LEU A 13 -0.79 4.69 8.73
C LEU A 13 -1.21 5.45 7.47
N THR A 14 -1.60 6.72 7.59
CA THR A 14 -1.84 7.57 6.42
C THR A 14 -0.58 7.78 5.59
N GLY A 15 0.58 7.92 6.23
CA GLY A 15 1.88 7.98 5.55
C GLY A 15 2.19 6.69 4.79
N CYS A 16 1.96 5.52 5.39
CA CYS A 16 2.13 4.22 4.73
C CYS A 16 1.15 4.02 3.57
N LEU A 17 -0.12 4.41 3.73
CA LEU A 17 -1.12 4.37 2.65
C LEU A 17 -0.68 5.23 1.47
N PHE A 18 -0.18 6.44 1.75
CA PHE A 18 0.30 7.36 0.74
C PHE A 18 1.55 6.84 0.03
N LEU A 19 2.54 6.35 0.80
CA LEU A 19 3.75 5.76 0.26
C LEU A 19 3.46 4.54 -0.61
N ALA A 20 2.57 3.65 -0.15
CA ALA A 20 2.14 2.49 -0.92
C ALA A 20 1.49 2.91 -2.24
N ALA A 21 0.65 3.95 -2.23
CA ALA A 21 -0.04 4.42 -3.44
C ALA A 21 0.96 5.00 -4.46
N LEU A 22 1.93 5.78 -3.98
CA LEU A 22 2.99 6.32 -4.82
C LEU A 22 3.85 5.20 -5.44
N VAL A 23 4.29 4.23 -4.63
CA VAL A 23 5.13 3.13 -5.11
C VAL A 23 4.38 2.26 -6.12
N THR A 24 3.13 1.89 -5.82
CA THR A 24 2.31 1.12 -6.75
C THR A 24 2.07 1.88 -8.06
N GLY A 25 1.71 3.17 -7.98
CA GLY A 25 1.50 4.00 -9.16
C GLY A 25 2.76 4.12 -10.03
N ALA A 26 3.91 4.37 -9.40
CA ALA A 26 5.19 4.45 -10.10
C ALA A 26 5.57 3.13 -10.79
N LEU A 27 5.38 2.00 -10.11
CA LEU A 27 5.62 0.67 -10.67
C LEU A 27 4.70 0.40 -11.87
N MET A 28 3.41 0.73 -11.76
CA MET A 28 2.46 0.53 -12.86
C MET A 28 2.83 1.36 -14.09
N VAL A 29 3.18 2.63 -13.90
CA VAL A 29 3.64 3.51 -15.00
C VAL A 29 4.92 2.96 -15.62
N TRP A 30 5.87 2.52 -14.79
CA TRP A 30 7.13 1.94 -15.26
C TRP A 30 6.89 0.67 -16.09
N THR A 31 6.03 -0.23 -15.62
CA THR A 31 5.67 -1.46 -16.35
C THR A 31 4.99 -1.16 -17.69
N LEU A 32 4.13 -0.15 -17.76
CA LEU A 32 3.48 0.24 -19.02
C LEU A 32 4.47 0.86 -20.03
N ARG A 33 5.57 1.45 -19.56
CA ARG A 33 6.62 2.02 -20.40
C ARG A 33 7.68 1.02 -20.86
N GLN A 34 7.74 -0.18 -20.28
CA GLN A 34 8.70 -1.20 -20.72
C GLN A 34 8.33 -1.79 -22.08
N ASP A 35 9.34 -2.28 -22.80
CA ASP A 35 9.15 -3.08 -24.01
C ASP A 35 8.37 -4.36 -23.64
N GLY A 36 7.11 -4.43 -24.10
CA GLY A 36 6.15 -5.48 -23.72
C GLY A 36 5.04 -5.03 -22.77
N GLY A 37 5.04 -3.76 -22.31
CA GLY A 37 3.95 -3.15 -21.55
C GLY A 37 2.64 -3.06 -22.35
N GLN A 38 2.73 -3.07 -23.68
CA GLN A 38 1.57 -3.00 -24.58
C GLN A 38 0.56 -4.14 -24.41
N LYS A 39 1.00 -5.30 -23.90
CA LYS A 39 0.12 -6.43 -23.61
C LYS A 39 -0.90 -6.15 -22.50
N TYR A 40 -0.65 -5.11 -21.69
CA TYR A 40 -1.55 -4.66 -20.63
C TYR A 40 -2.45 -3.51 -21.08
N CYS A 41 -2.40 -3.11 -22.35
CA CYS A 41 -3.26 -2.06 -22.90
C CYS A 41 -4.56 -2.65 -23.46
N VAL A 42 -5.66 -1.94 -23.29
CA VAL A 42 -6.95 -2.32 -23.90
C VAL A 42 -6.87 -2.14 -25.42
N ALA A 43 -7.27 -3.16 -26.19
CA ALA A 43 -7.34 -3.07 -27.64
C ALA A 43 -8.34 -1.97 -28.07
N GLY A 44 -7.86 -0.99 -28.84
CA GLY A 44 -8.67 0.18 -29.25
C GLY A 44 -8.94 1.19 -28.12
N GLY A 45 -8.36 1.00 -26.93
CA GLY A 45 -8.39 1.98 -25.86
C GLY A 45 -7.41 3.10 -26.18
N GLY A 46 -7.91 4.34 -26.30
CA GLY A 46 -7.07 5.51 -26.48
C GLY A 46 -6.05 5.73 -25.34
N GLU A 47 -5.30 6.81 -25.43
CA GLU A 47 -4.29 7.14 -24.42
C GLU A 47 -4.89 7.85 -23.21
N LEU A 48 -4.38 7.52 -22.02
CA LEU A 48 -4.60 8.23 -20.76
C LEU A 48 -3.25 8.81 -20.32
N PHE A 49 -3.13 10.15 -20.32
CA PHE A 49 -1.90 10.86 -19.91
C PHE A 49 -0.63 10.46 -20.69
N GLY A 50 -0.75 10.20 -22.00
CA GLY A 50 0.37 9.76 -22.86
C GLY A 50 0.86 8.33 -22.55
N LEU A 51 0.06 7.57 -21.80
CA LEU A 51 0.21 6.13 -21.62
C LEU A 51 -1.01 5.43 -22.24
N CYS A 52 -0.84 4.21 -22.70
CA CYS A 52 -1.99 3.43 -23.15
C CYS A 52 -2.97 3.20 -21.99
N ARG A 53 -4.27 3.08 -22.28
CA ARG A 53 -5.26 2.76 -21.25
C ARG A 53 -5.07 1.31 -20.77
N PRO A 54 -4.78 1.09 -19.47
CA PRO A 54 -4.52 -0.26 -18.95
C PRO A 54 -5.79 -1.11 -18.90
N THR A 55 -5.63 -2.43 -18.99
CA THR A 55 -6.71 -3.40 -18.80
C THR A 55 -7.20 -3.43 -17.36
N ALA A 56 -8.44 -3.88 -17.16
CA ALA A 56 -9.02 -4.05 -15.83
C ALA A 56 -8.20 -5.04 -14.98
N ASP A 57 -7.68 -6.10 -15.59
CA ASP A 57 -6.84 -7.10 -14.92
C ASP A 57 -5.53 -6.50 -14.40
N PHE A 58 -4.92 -5.58 -15.18
CA PHE A 58 -3.71 -4.87 -14.75
C PHE A 58 -3.99 -3.94 -13.56
N LEU A 59 -5.12 -3.24 -13.57
CA LEU A 59 -5.56 -2.40 -12.45
C LEU A 59 -5.84 -3.23 -11.19
N LEU A 60 -6.52 -4.37 -11.34
CA LEU A 60 -6.77 -5.32 -10.23
C LEU A 60 -5.47 -5.84 -9.64
N ASN A 61 -4.50 -6.23 -10.48
CA ASN A 61 -3.20 -6.68 -10.02
C ASN A 61 -2.46 -5.55 -9.27
N GLY A 62 -2.51 -4.31 -9.79
CA GLY A 62 -1.99 -3.13 -9.10
C GLY A 62 -2.61 -2.93 -7.71
N LEU A 63 -3.92 -3.13 -7.58
CA LEU A 63 -4.66 -3.01 -6.33
C LEU A 63 -4.27 -4.10 -5.31
N VAL A 64 -4.02 -5.33 -5.79
CA VAL A 64 -3.48 -6.42 -4.96
C VAL A 64 -2.08 -6.07 -4.47
N TRP A 65 -1.20 -5.61 -5.35
CA TRP A 65 0.15 -5.18 -4.97
C TRP A 65 0.14 -4.01 -3.99
N TYR A 66 -0.76 -3.04 -4.18
CA TYR A 66 -0.98 -1.96 -3.23
C TYR A 66 -1.34 -2.48 -1.83
N ALA A 67 -2.30 -3.41 -1.74
CA ALA A 67 -2.71 -4.01 -0.48
C ALA A 67 -1.55 -4.78 0.19
N LEU A 68 -0.74 -5.50 -0.58
CA LEU A 68 0.43 -6.21 -0.08
C LEU A 68 1.53 -5.26 0.44
N ILE A 69 1.86 -4.21 -0.31
CA ILE A 69 2.84 -3.20 0.10
C ILE A 69 2.37 -2.46 1.35
N PHE A 70 1.11 -2.04 1.38
CA PHE A 70 0.53 -1.40 2.55
C PHE A 70 0.53 -2.34 3.77
N GLY A 71 0.10 -3.60 3.60
CA GLY A 71 0.13 -4.60 4.65
C GLY A 71 1.54 -4.80 5.21
N ALA A 72 2.54 -4.92 4.33
CA ALA A 72 3.95 -5.02 4.71
C ALA A 72 4.44 -3.81 5.51
N LEU A 73 4.07 -2.59 5.10
CA LEU A 73 4.42 -1.36 5.81
C LEU A 73 3.69 -1.21 7.15
N ALA A 74 2.47 -1.75 7.28
CA ALA A 74 1.65 -1.67 8.48
C ALA A 74 2.00 -2.74 9.55
N LEU A 75 2.62 -3.87 9.15
CA LEU A 75 2.98 -5.00 10.02
C LEU A 75 3.71 -4.61 11.32
N PRO A 76 4.70 -3.68 11.33
CA PRO A 76 5.41 -3.32 12.55
C PRO A 76 4.49 -2.69 13.61
N ILE A 77 3.54 -1.85 13.19
CA ILE A 77 2.58 -1.21 14.11
C ILE A 77 1.63 -2.24 14.67
N VAL A 78 1.05 -3.08 13.81
CA VAL A 78 0.09 -4.11 14.21
C VAL A 78 0.74 -5.07 15.20
N SER A 79 2.00 -5.46 14.97
CA SER A 79 2.80 -6.28 15.87
C SER A 79 2.97 -5.62 17.25
N VAL A 80 3.34 -4.34 17.31
CA VAL A 80 3.50 -3.60 18.58
C VAL A 80 2.17 -3.43 19.32
N MET A 81 1.08 -3.15 18.61
CA MET A 81 -0.25 -3.07 19.20
C MET A 81 -0.71 -4.42 19.76
N ALA A 82 -0.49 -5.50 19.02
CA ALA A 82 -0.80 -6.86 19.46
C ALA A 82 -0.01 -7.25 20.72
N MET A 83 1.29 -6.95 20.76
CA MET A 83 2.13 -7.17 21.94
C MET A 83 1.66 -6.35 23.15
N ARG A 84 1.34 -5.05 22.96
CA ARG A 84 0.78 -4.21 24.03
C ARG A 84 -0.55 -4.73 24.57
N TRP A 85 -1.41 -5.23 23.69
CA TRP A 85 -2.70 -5.78 24.08
C TRP A 85 -2.56 -7.11 24.82
N ALA A 86 -1.68 -8.00 24.34
CA ALA A 86 -1.36 -9.26 25.01
C ALA A 86 -0.72 -9.02 26.40
N ALA A 87 0.16 -8.03 26.53
CA ALA A 87 0.76 -7.65 27.81
C ALA A 87 -0.28 -7.12 28.82
N ARG A 88 -1.25 -6.30 28.36
CA ARG A 88 -2.34 -5.81 29.22
C ARG A 88 -3.24 -6.92 29.74
N ARG A 89 -3.53 -7.94 28.92
CA ARG A 89 -4.30 -9.11 29.35
C ARG A 89 -3.59 -9.96 30.40
N ARG A 90 -2.26 -10.02 30.37
CA ARG A 90 -1.45 -10.76 31.36
C ARG A 90 -1.26 -10.02 32.68
N GLY A 91 -1.34 -8.68 32.68
CA GLY A 91 -1.17 -7.87 33.89
C GLY A 91 -2.43 -7.61 34.72
N SER A 92 -3.62 -8.01 34.25
CA SER A 92 -4.91 -7.81 34.95
C SER A 92 -5.35 -9.10 35.67
N GLY A 93 -4.48 -9.67 36.49
CA GLY A 93 -4.72 -10.91 37.24
C GLY A 93 -4.13 -10.91 38.64
N ASN A 94 -3.76 -9.74 39.16
CA ASN A 94 -3.25 -9.52 40.51
C ASN A 94 -3.93 -8.28 41.11
#